data_AF-A0A950VIJ8-F1
#
_entry.id   AF-A0A950VIJ8-F1
#
_cell.length_a   1.000
_cell.length_b   1.000
_cell.length_c   1.000
_cell.angle_alpha   90.00
_cell.angle_beta   90.00
_cell.angle_gamma   90.00
#
_symmetry.space_group_name_H-M   'P 1'
#
loop_
_entity.id
_entity.type
_entity.pdbx_description
1 polymer ?
#
loop_
_entity_poly.entity_id
_entity_poly.type
_entity_poly.pdbx_seq_one_letter_code
_entity_poly.pdbx_strand_id
1 'polypeptide(L)'
;MNLGGLLRRNLRYHWRGNLAILLGVAVATLVFTGSLLVGDSLRGSLRDLVQQQLGGIDNALVAGRFMRQQAADKLPGEAVCPAILVQGTVSTASLASGEDHAGRSVPRVTLLGVDGRFWNEKFWPGVQVPDTPGFWDSAELG
;
A
#
# COMPACT_ATOMS: atom_id res chain seq x y z
N MET A 1 -8.67 -42.01 -49.44
CA MET A 1 -8.09 -42.74 -48.28
C MET A 1 -7.98 -41.76 -47.12
N ASN A 2 -8.65 -42.02 -46.00
CA ASN A 2 -8.76 -41.02 -44.93
C ASN A 2 -7.65 -41.22 -43.89
N LEU A 3 -6.67 -40.31 -43.86
CA LEU A 3 -5.57 -40.28 -42.87
C LEU A 3 -6.08 -40.37 -41.42
N GLY A 4 -7.25 -39.77 -41.14
CA GLY A 4 -7.88 -39.81 -39.82
C GLY A 4 -8.20 -41.22 -39.33
N GLY A 5 -8.47 -42.17 -40.22
CA GLY A 5 -8.74 -43.57 -39.86
C GLY A 5 -7.51 -44.32 -39.36
N LEU A 6 -6.34 -44.02 -39.97
CA LEU A 6 -5.05 -44.61 -39.59
C LEU A 6 -4.54 -44.00 -38.27
N LEU A 7 -4.68 -42.69 -38.08
CA LEU A 7 -4.38 -42.01 -36.82
C LEU A 7 -5.20 -42.60 -35.67
N ARG A 8 -6.51 -42.79 -35.87
CA ARG A 8 -7.40 -43.33 -34.82
C ARG A 8 -7.05 -44.78 -34.44
N ARG A 9 -6.56 -45.59 -35.38
CA ARG A 9 -6.13 -46.97 -35.17
C ARG A 9 -4.78 -47.04 -34.43
N ASN A 10 -3.83 -46.17 -34.79
CA ASN A 10 -2.52 -46.07 -34.15
C ASN A 10 -2.62 -45.50 -32.72
N LEU A 11 -3.46 -44.47 -32.52
CA LEU A 11 -3.80 -44.00 -31.18
C LEU A 11 -4.33 -45.18 -30.36
N ARG A 12 -5.33 -45.92 -30.83
CA ARG A 12 -5.94 -47.04 -30.08
C ARG A 12 -4.96 -48.15 -29.69
N TYR A 13 -3.93 -48.40 -30.51
CA TYR A 13 -2.89 -49.39 -30.22
C TYR A 13 -1.92 -48.93 -29.11
N HIS A 14 -1.60 -47.63 -29.03
CA HIS A 14 -0.78 -47.02 -27.97
C HIS A 14 -1.58 -46.15 -26.98
N TRP A 15 -2.87 -46.44 -26.77
CA TRP A 15 -3.79 -45.57 -26.01
C TRP A 15 -3.30 -45.31 -24.57
N ARG A 16 -2.58 -46.25 -23.96
CA ARG A 16 -2.04 -46.13 -22.61
C ARG A 16 -1.00 -45.00 -22.49
N GLY A 17 -0.13 -44.85 -23.50
CA GLY A 17 0.89 -43.80 -23.53
C GLY A 17 0.28 -42.43 -23.86
N ASN A 18 -0.61 -42.38 -24.86
CA ASN A 18 -1.29 -41.15 -25.25
C ASN A 18 -2.23 -40.62 -24.15
N LEU A 19 -2.87 -41.51 -23.38
CA LEU A 19 -3.66 -41.13 -22.21
C LEU A 19 -2.80 -40.53 -21.09
N ALA A 20 -1.61 -41.08 -20.84
CA ALA A 20 -0.71 -40.54 -19.83
C ALA A 20 -0.26 -39.11 -20.18
N ILE A 21 0.06 -38.85 -21.45
CA ILE A 21 0.42 -37.51 -21.93
C ILE A 21 -0.76 -36.56 -21.82
N LEU A 22 -1.95 -36.99 -22.25
CA LEU A 22 -3.16 -36.16 -22.20
C LEU A 22 -3.53 -35.79 -20.75
N LEU A 23 -3.44 -36.74 -19.82
CA LEU A 23 -3.64 -36.48 -18.40
C LEU A 23 -2.58 -35.53 -17.84
N GLY A 24 -1.30 -35.71 -18.20
CA GLY A 24 -0.23 -34.81 -17.79
C GLY A 24 -0.45 -33.37 -18.27
N VAL A 25 -0.82 -33.19 -19.54
CA VAL A 25 -1.13 -31.87 -20.12
C VAL A 25 -2.38 -31.26 -19.47
N ALA A 26 -3.41 -32.08 -19.20
CA ALA A 26 -4.62 -31.62 -18.52
C ALA A 26 -4.31 -31.10 -17.11
N VAL A 27 -3.53 -31.86 -16.33
CA VAL A 27 -3.11 -31.44 -14.97
C VAL A 27 -2.23 -30.20 -15.04
N ALA A 28 -1.26 -30.13 -15.96
CA ALA A 28 -0.40 -28.96 -16.12
C ALA A 28 -1.22 -27.70 -16.45
N THR A 29 -2.17 -27.80 -17.38
CA THR A 29 -3.03 -26.67 -17.77
C THR A 29 -3.93 -26.23 -16.61
N LEU A 30 -4.47 -27.18 -15.84
CA LEU A 30 -5.27 -26.89 -14.65
C LEU A 30 -4.45 -26.13 -13.59
N VAL A 31 -3.22 -26.57 -13.33
CA VAL A 31 -2.30 -25.90 -12.39
C VAL A 31 -1.93 -24.49 -12.87
N PHE A 32 -1.58 -24.34 -14.15
CA PHE A 32 -1.30 -23.02 -14.74
C PHE A 32 -2.47 -22.06 -14.59
N THR A 33 -3.68 -22.53 -14.94
CA THR A 33 -4.91 -21.75 -14.83
C THR A 33 -5.21 -21.39 -13.37
N GLY A 34 -5.03 -22.33 -12.43
CA GLY A 34 -5.21 -22.09 -11.01
C GLY A 34 -4.26 -21.03 -10.45
N SER A 35 -2.98 -21.07 -10.85
CA SER A 35 -1.99 -20.05 -10.44
C SER A 35 -2.32 -18.67 -11.00
N LEU A 36 -2.80 -18.59 -12.25
CA LEU A 36 -3.25 -17.34 -12.86
C LEU A 36 -4.46 -16.75 -12.13
N LEU A 37 -5.43 -17.60 -11.78
CA LEU A 37 -6.64 -17.20 -11.06
C LEU A 37 -6.34 -16.66 -9.64
N VAL A 38 -5.46 -17.34 -8.90
CA VAL A 38 -5.03 -16.90 -7.56
C VAL A 38 -4.27 -15.59 -7.63
N GLY A 39 -3.39 -15.43 -8.63
CA GLY A 39 -2.65 -14.19 -8.85
C GLY A 39 -3.56 -13.00 -9.14
N ASP A 40 -4.59 -13.20 -9.96
CA ASP A 40 -5.55 -12.15 -10.31
C ASP A 40 -6.44 -11.76 -9.11
N SER A 41 -6.81 -12.75 -8.29
CA SER A 41 -7.61 -12.51 -7.07
C SER A 41 -6.82 -11.74 -6.00
N LEU A 42 -5.52 -12.04 -5.82
CA LEU A 42 -4.65 -11.26 -4.95
C LEU A 42 -4.45 -9.83 -5.46
N ARG A 43 -4.35 -9.65 -6.79
CA ARG A 43 -4.25 -8.33 -7.39
C ARG A 43 -5.53 -7.52 -7.19
N GLY A 44 -6.70 -8.14 -7.28
CA GLY A 44 -7.98 -7.52 -6.91
C GLY A 44 -8.02 -7.12 -5.44
N SER A 45 -7.67 -8.04 -4.54
CA SER A 45 -7.70 -7.76 -3.10
C SER A 45 -6.70 -6.68 -2.68
N LEU A 46 -5.49 -6.68 -3.24
CA LEU A 46 -4.52 -5.60 -2.99
C LEU A 46 -4.99 -4.27 -3.58
N ARG A 47 -5.66 -4.27 -4.74
CA ARG A 47 -6.26 -3.06 -5.30
C ARG A 47 -7.29 -2.48 -4.34
N ASP A 48 -8.19 -3.31 -3.82
CA ASP A 48 -9.23 -2.89 -2.89
C ASP A 48 -8.66 -2.43 -1.56
N LEU A 49 -7.65 -3.13 -1.04
CA LEU A 49 -6.94 -2.74 0.20
C LEU A 49 -6.17 -1.43 0.03
N VAL A 50 -5.50 -1.23 -1.11
CA VAL A 50 -4.80 0.02 -1.41
C VAL A 50 -5.81 1.16 -1.52
N GLN A 51 -6.97 0.92 -2.14
CA GLN A 51 -8.02 1.93 -2.24
C GLN A 51 -8.63 2.28 -0.87
N GLN A 52 -8.80 1.30 0.02
CA GLN A 52 -9.26 1.52 1.39
C GLN A 52 -8.22 2.21 2.28
N GLN A 53 -6.94 1.89 2.13
CA GLN A 53 -5.87 2.46 2.95
C GLN A 53 -5.43 3.86 2.48
N LEU A 54 -5.63 4.21 1.21
CA LEU A 54 -5.27 5.52 0.69
C LEU A 54 -6.27 6.62 1.06
N GLY A 55 -7.45 6.33 1.62
CA GLY A 55 -8.40 7.38 2.02
C GLY A 55 -8.76 8.36 0.89
N GLY A 56 -8.88 7.88 -0.36
CA GLY A 56 -9.14 8.74 -1.52
C GLY A 56 -7.94 9.57 -2.01
N ILE A 57 -6.71 9.26 -1.58
CA ILE A 57 -5.48 9.87 -2.13
C ILE A 57 -5.12 9.18 -3.45
N ASP A 58 -5.55 9.76 -4.58
CA ASP A 58 -5.28 9.20 -5.91
C ASP A 58 -3.86 9.50 -6.42
N ASN A 59 -3.25 10.59 -5.96
CA ASN A 59 -1.95 11.07 -6.45
C ASN A 59 -1.12 11.65 -5.32
N ALA A 60 0.13 11.18 -5.19
CA ALA A 60 1.11 11.73 -4.26
C ALA A 60 2.29 12.34 -5.05
N LEU A 61 2.49 13.65 -4.92
CA LEU A 61 3.62 14.35 -5.53
C LEU A 61 4.72 14.53 -4.48
N VAL A 62 5.77 13.70 -4.56
CA VAL A 62 6.96 13.84 -3.70
C VAL A 62 7.99 14.68 -4.44
N ALA A 63 8.11 15.95 -4.08
CA ALA A 63 9.16 16.82 -4.60
C ALA A 63 10.48 16.57 -3.86
N GLY A 64 11.60 16.50 -4.58
CA GLY A 64 12.94 16.36 -4.00
C GLY A 64 13.43 17.58 -3.20
N ARG A 65 12.60 18.63 -3.09
CA ARG A 65 12.88 19.85 -2.31
C ARG A 65 11.59 20.34 -1.67
N PHE A 66 11.70 20.96 -0.49
CA PHE A 66 10.54 21.58 0.16
C PHE A 66 9.85 22.58 -0.78
N MET A 67 8.57 22.35 -1.04
CA MET A 67 7.74 23.24 -1.84
C MET A 67 6.92 24.14 -0.93
N ARG A 68 6.71 25.39 -1.37
CA ARG A 68 5.82 26.31 -0.66
C ARG A 68 4.39 25.80 -0.73
N GLN A 69 3.64 25.98 0.35
CA GLN A 69 2.22 25.65 0.43
C GLN A 69 1.40 26.22 -0.74
N GLN A 70 1.71 27.46 -1.16
CA GLN A 70 1.07 28.15 -2.29
C GLN A 70 1.27 27.47 -3.66
N ALA A 71 2.24 26.56 -3.79
CA ALA A 71 2.38 25.76 -4.99
C ALA A 71 1.23 24.74 -5.10
N ALA A 72 0.76 24.20 -3.97
CA ALA A 72 -0.37 23.28 -3.90
C ALA A 72 -1.67 23.92 -4.42
N ASP A 73 -1.89 25.21 -4.14
CA ASP A 73 -3.07 25.96 -4.61
C ASP A 73 -3.12 26.14 -6.14
N LYS A 74 -1.99 25.93 -6.83
CA LYS A 74 -1.89 26.04 -8.29
C LYS A 74 -1.99 24.70 -9.02
N LEU A 75 -2.06 23.58 -8.28
CA LEU A 75 -2.24 22.27 -8.90
C LEU A 75 -3.72 22.03 -9.23
N PRO A 76 -4.03 21.52 -10.43
CA PRO A 76 -5.38 21.10 -10.76
C PRO A 76 -5.71 19.82 -9.98
N GLY A 77 -6.54 19.95 -8.96
CA GLY A 77 -7.05 18.83 -8.14
C GLY A 77 -8.14 19.31 -7.18
N GLU A 78 -9.20 18.52 -7.01
CA GLU A 78 -10.35 18.90 -6.18
C GLU A 78 -10.02 18.92 -4.68
N ALA A 79 -9.00 18.16 -4.27
CA ALA A 79 -8.45 18.11 -2.92
C ALA A 79 -6.93 17.97 -3.00
N VAL A 80 -6.20 19.06 -2.75
CA VAL A 80 -4.73 19.05 -2.67
C VAL A 80 -4.33 19.44 -1.25
N CYS A 81 -3.66 18.52 -0.55
CA CYS A 81 -3.11 18.79 0.77
C CYS A 81 -1.58 18.81 0.72
N PRO A 82 -0.93 19.90 1.14
CA PRO A 82 0.51 19.91 1.36
C PRO A 82 0.85 19.17 2.65
N ALA A 83 1.83 18.26 2.56
CA ALA A 83 2.38 17.56 3.71
C ALA A 83 3.91 17.53 3.61
N ILE A 84 4.56 17.57 4.76
CA ILE A 84 6.00 17.52 4.92
C ILE A 84 6.34 16.29 5.75
N LEU A 85 7.22 15.44 5.23
CA LEU A 85 7.74 14.28 5.94
C LEU A 85 9.22 14.49 6.21
N VAL A 86 9.60 14.58 7.48
CA VAL A 86 11.00 14.74 7.92
C VAL A 86 11.35 13.59 8.83
N GLN A 87 12.48 12.94 8.59
CA GLN A 87 13.05 12.03 9.57
C GLN A 87 13.99 12.78 10.50
N GLY A 88 13.71 12.70 11.79
CA GLY A 88 14.45 13.38 12.83
C GLY A 88 14.73 12.49 14.02
N THR A 89 15.41 13.08 14.98
CA THR A 89 15.67 12.48 16.30
C THR A 89 15.00 13.39 17.31
N VAL A 90 14.14 12.83 18.15
CA VAL A 90 13.51 13.59 19.23
C VAL A 90 14.38 13.44 20.46
N SER A 91 14.78 14.56 21.04
CA SER A 91 15.46 14.62 22.33
C SER A 91 14.59 15.38 23.31
N THR A 92 14.28 14.77 24.45
CA THR A 92 13.64 15.48 25.55
C THR A 92 14.66 16.46 26.14
N ALA A 93 14.50 17.75 25.87
CA ALA A 93 15.21 18.77 26.63
C ALA A 93 14.54 18.87 28.00
N SER A 94 15.12 18.23 29.02
CA SER A 94 14.71 18.47 30.41
C SER A 94 15.11 19.90 30.77
N LEU A 95 14.19 20.84 30.59
CA LEU A 95 14.28 22.17 31.20
C LEU A 95 13.72 22.07 32.62
N ALA A 96 14.43 21.36 33.49
CA ALA A 96 14.25 21.49 34.93
C ALA A 96 15.61 21.28 35.60
N SER A 97 16.05 22.34 36.27
CA SER A 97 17.19 22.47 37.15
C SER A 97 17.83 21.17 37.63
N GLY A 98 19.10 21.01 37.28
CA GLY A 98 20.10 20.44 38.19
C GLY A 98 19.94 18.99 38.57
N GLU A 99 20.00 18.08 37.60
CA GLU A 99 20.65 16.76 37.75
C GLU A 99 20.77 16.11 36.36
N ASP A 100 21.97 15.63 36.03
CA ASP A 100 22.37 15.02 34.76
C ASP A 100 21.58 13.73 34.43
N HIS A 101 20.29 13.88 34.12
CA HIS A 101 19.52 12.83 33.48
C HIS A 101 19.76 12.94 32.00
N ALA A 102 20.64 12.09 31.48
CA ALA A 102 20.92 11.94 30.05
C ALA A 102 19.58 11.86 29.30
N GLY A 103 19.23 12.96 28.63
CA GLY A 103 17.94 13.11 27.95
C GLY A 103 17.70 11.92 27.02
N ARG A 104 16.54 11.29 27.15
CA ARG A 104 16.18 10.12 26.35
C ARG A 104 16.00 10.58 24.91
N SER A 105 16.99 10.26 24.07
CA SER A 105 16.91 10.52 22.65
C SER A 105 16.36 9.29 21.94
N VAL A 106 15.28 9.47 21.18
CA VAL A 106 14.74 8.44 20.30
C VAL A 106 15.15 8.78 18.88
N PRO A 107 16.13 8.07 18.30
CA PRO A 107 16.50 8.26 16.91
C PRO A 107 15.40 7.71 16.00
N ARG A 108 15.37 8.20 14.75
CA ARG A 108 14.56 7.63 13.65
C ARG A 108 13.04 7.85 13.81
N VAL A 109 12.66 9.01 14.34
CA VAL A 109 11.27 9.45 14.39
C VAL A 109 10.89 10.08 13.06
N THR A 110 9.74 9.69 12.51
CA THR A 110 9.17 10.33 11.32
C THR A 110 8.20 11.42 11.75
N LEU A 111 8.59 12.67 11.52
CA LEU A 111 7.79 13.85 11.74
C LEU A 111 6.95 14.11 10.49
N LEU A 112 5.64 14.11 10.65
CA LEU A 112 4.69 14.45 9.60
C LEU A 112 4.10 15.83 9.91
N GLY A 113 4.54 16.85 9.19
CA GLY A 113 3.94 18.19 9.21
C GLY A 113 2.80 18.24 8.20
N VAL A 114 1.56 18.26 8.68
CA VAL A 114 0.37 18.33 7.84
C VAL A 114 -0.35 19.66 8.02
N ASP A 115 -0.97 20.15 6.95
CA ASP A 115 -1.88 21.30 7.02
C ASP A 115 -3.25 20.87 7.59
N GLY A 116 -4.05 21.81 8.10
CA GLY A 116 -5.40 21.50 8.60
C GLY A 116 -6.31 20.88 7.53
N ARG A 117 -6.04 21.17 6.25
CA ARG A 117 -6.71 20.56 5.08
C ARG A 117 -6.49 19.04 4.98
N PHE A 118 -5.46 18.51 5.63
CA PHE A 118 -5.15 17.08 5.66
C PHE A 118 -6.23 16.28 6.38
N TRP A 119 -6.74 16.83 7.48
CA TRP A 119 -7.72 16.20 8.36
C TRP A 119 -9.18 16.36 7.88
N ASN A 120 -9.37 16.62 6.59
CA ASN A 120 -10.68 16.76 5.99
C ASN A 120 -11.36 15.39 5.81
N GLU A 121 -12.69 15.34 5.97
CA GLU A 121 -13.51 14.16 5.71
C GLU A 121 -13.32 13.58 4.30
N LYS A 122 -12.95 14.42 3.32
CA LYS A 122 -12.62 13.97 1.96
C LYS A 122 -11.40 13.03 1.91
N PHE A 123 -10.41 13.19 2.80
CA PHE A 123 -9.20 12.36 2.86
C PHE A 123 -9.29 11.26 3.93
N TRP A 124 -10.01 11.51 5.03
CA TRP A 124 -10.12 10.57 6.14
C TRP A 124 -11.59 10.35 6.52
N PRO A 125 -12.35 9.59 5.72
CA PRO A 125 -13.75 9.34 5.99
C PRO A 125 -13.91 8.59 7.32
N GLY A 126 -14.60 9.20 8.28
CA GLY A 126 -14.88 8.61 9.59
C GLY A 126 -13.79 8.78 10.66
N VAL A 127 -12.69 9.49 10.36
CA VAL A 127 -11.69 9.86 11.37
C VAL A 127 -12.11 11.18 12.01
N GLN A 128 -12.54 11.13 13.27
CA GLN A 128 -12.75 12.32 14.09
C GLN A 128 -11.40 12.76 14.65
N VAL A 129 -10.89 13.89 14.20
CA VAL A 129 -9.70 14.48 14.79
C VAL A 129 -10.05 14.99 16.19
N PRO A 130 -9.23 14.71 17.21
CA PRO A 130 -9.43 15.31 18.52
C PRO A 130 -9.31 16.84 18.42
N ASP A 131 -10.46 17.52 18.45
CA ASP A 131 -10.56 18.98 18.47
C ASP A 131 -10.20 19.57 19.84
N THR A 132 -9.85 18.74 20.81
CA THR A 132 -9.49 19.17 22.17
C THR A 132 -8.08 19.77 22.17
N PRO A 133 -7.90 21.05 22.57
CA PRO A 133 -6.58 21.67 22.66
C PRO A 133 -5.59 20.87 23.54
N GLY A 134 -6.10 20.21 24.58
CA GLY A 134 -5.31 19.38 25.49
C GLY A 134 -4.84 18.04 24.93
N PHE A 135 -5.40 17.54 23.83
CA PHE A 135 -4.90 16.30 23.20
C PHE A 135 -3.52 16.51 22.56
N TRP A 136 -3.30 17.70 22.01
CA TRP A 136 -2.05 18.08 21.36
C TRP A 136 -1.06 18.77 22.31
N ASP A 137 -1.51 19.13 23.51
CA ASP A 137 -0.68 19.76 24.51
C ASP A 137 0.12 18.70 25.27
N SER A 138 1.43 18.69 25.07
CA SER A 138 2.37 17.75 25.71
C SER A 138 2.50 17.94 27.23
N ALA A 139 1.68 18.82 27.83
CA ALA A 139 1.71 19.15 29.25
C ALA A 139 1.28 18.00 30.18
N GLU A 140 0.62 16.94 29.68
CA GLU A 140 0.13 15.83 30.51
C GLU A 140 0.99 14.55 30.49
N LEU A 141 2.17 14.58 29.85
CA LEU A 141 3.12 13.45 29.84
C LEU A 141 4.35 13.69 30.73
N GLY A 142 4.17 14.40 31.84
CA GLY A 142 5.16 14.61 32.91
C GLY A 142 5.15 13.48 33.94
#